data_AF-A0A2Z6SAX6-F1
#
_entry.id   AF-A0A2Z6SAX6-F1
#
_cell.length_a   1.000
_cell.length_b   1.000
_cell.length_c   1.000
_cell.angle_alpha   90.00
_cell.angle_beta   90.00
_cell.angle_gamma   90.00
#
_symmetry.space_group_name_H-M   'P 1'
#
loop_
_entity.id
_entity.type
_entity.pdbx_description
1 polymer ?
#
loop_
_entity_poly.entity_id
_entity_poly.type
_entity_poly.pdbx_seq_one_letter_code
_entity_poly.pdbx_strand_id
1 'polypeptide(L)'
;MEYIWSFIEREWVNAADKSILDSQTKFDEISNKVIKTLKNTGSFLNDFSGNEPIALPHTLWFGILDLAQNLIRRSTRTATYGLCYYLAIESLNNAPTSFIQFKAIEILLHLYNIDNKMFSMIEIDFDQCIQKLNENNLTDTSEKFQNLLTFAKEKYLEDLKILSDEVMILEKEKKEKEMA
;
A
#
# COMPACT_ATOMS: atom_id res chain seq x y z
N MET A 1 4.15 13.17 -17.48
CA MET A 1 4.02 11.71 -17.28
C MET A 1 5.24 10.93 -17.77
N GLU A 2 5.87 11.27 -18.90
CA GLU A 2 7.07 10.56 -19.41
C GLU A 2 8.33 10.74 -18.56
N TYR A 3 8.47 11.86 -17.84
CA TYR A 3 9.67 12.17 -17.05
C TYR A 3 9.87 11.21 -15.87
N ILE A 4 8.76 10.83 -15.21
CA ILE A 4 8.78 9.89 -14.08
C ILE A 4 9.15 8.49 -14.57
N TRP A 5 8.60 8.06 -15.71
CA TRP A 5 8.96 6.80 -16.34
C TRP A 5 10.44 6.75 -16.73
N SER A 6 10.97 7.82 -17.34
CA SER A 6 12.38 7.89 -17.72
C SER A 6 13.34 7.90 -16.52
N PHE A 7 12.88 8.41 -15.37
CA PHE A 7 13.65 8.42 -14.13
C PHE A 7 13.63 7.04 -13.46
N ILE A 8 12.45 6.42 -13.37
CA ILE A 8 12.30 5.07 -12.84
C ILE A 8 13.08 4.07 -13.69
N GLU A 9 12.97 4.15 -15.02
CA GLU A 9 13.68 3.27 -15.95
C GLU A 9 15.20 3.38 -15.81
N ARG A 10 15.72 4.61 -15.66
CA ARG A 10 17.15 4.87 -15.46
C ARG A 10 17.66 4.35 -14.11
N GLU A 11 16.90 4.57 -13.04
CA GLU A 11 17.23 4.04 -11.71
C GLU A 11 17.13 2.51 -11.65
N TRP A 12 16.17 1.92 -12.38
CA TRP A 12 16.00 0.48 -12.48
C TRP A 12 17.17 -0.18 -13.22
N VAL A 13 17.59 0.39 -14.36
CA VAL A 13 18.77 -0.05 -15.12
C VAL A 13 20.06 0.10 -14.30
N ASN A 14 20.25 1.21 -13.58
CA ASN A 14 21.41 1.42 -12.71
C ASN A 14 21.48 0.43 -11.53
N ALA A 15 20.33 0.04 -10.97
CA ALA A 15 20.26 -0.99 -9.93
C ALA A 15 20.45 -2.41 -10.51
N ALA A 16 20.02 -2.63 -11.76
CA ALA A 16 20.15 -3.89 -12.49
C ALA A 16 21.60 -4.29 -12.75
N ASP A 17 22.42 -3.34 -13.16
CA ASP A 17 23.81 -3.60 -13.53
C ASP A 17 24.71 -3.98 -12.34
N LYS A 18 24.29 -3.73 -11.09
CA LYS A 18 25.14 -3.90 -9.89
C LYS A 18 24.79 -5.07 -8.97
N SER A 19 23.55 -5.56 -8.93
CA SER A 19 23.19 -6.65 -7.99
C SER A 19 22.06 -7.59 -8.42
N ILE A 20 21.47 -7.44 -9.61
CA ILE A 20 20.19 -8.11 -9.93
C ILE A 20 20.33 -9.59 -10.30
N LEU A 21 21.46 -10.02 -10.88
CA LEU A 21 21.58 -11.40 -11.38
C LEU A 21 21.42 -12.48 -10.30
N ASP A 22 21.91 -12.22 -9.08
CA ASP A 22 21.78 -13.13 -7.92
C ASP A 22 20.44 -12.96 -7.18
N SER A 23 19.90 -11.74 -7.14
CA SER A 23 18.59 -11.50 -6.49
C SER A 23 17.41 -11.97 -7.35
N GLN A 24 17.53 -11.89 -8.67
CA GLN A 24 16.48 -12.30 -9.61
C GLN A 24 16.36 -13.82 -9.63
N THR A 25 17.49 -14.55 -9.70
CA THR A 25 17.50 -16.02 -9.62
C THR A 25 16.97 -16.52 -8.27
N LYS A 26 17.34 -15.87 -7.15
CA LYS A 26 16.76 -16.18 -5.82
C LYS A 26 15.27 -15.87 -5.74
N PHE A 27 14.84 -14.75 -6.30
CA PHE A 27 13.41 -14.39 -6.33
C PHE A 27 12.62 -15.37 -7.18
N ASP A 28 13.14 -15.77 -8.34
CA ASP A 28 12.53 -16.76 -9.23
C ASP A 28 12.47 -18.13 -8.56
N GLU A 29 13.50 -18.54 -7.81
CA GLU A 29 13.50 -19.79 -7.04
C GLU A 29 12.44 -19.77 -5.93
N ILE A 30 12.36 -18.67 -5.16
CA ILE A 30 11.36 -18.49 -4.10
C ILE A 30 9.97 -18.42 -4.69
N SER A 31 9.76 -17.68 -5.78
CA SER A 31 8.49 -17.55 -6.49
C SER A 31 8.01 -18.91 -7.00
N ASN A 32 8.89 -19.66 -7.65
CA ASN A 32 8.58 -21.02 -8.11
C ASN A 32 8.26 -21.98 -6.96
N LYS A 33 8.94 -21.84 -5.81
CA LYS A 33 8.66 -22.62 -4.60
C LYS A 33 7.29 -22.27 -4.02
N VAL A 34 6.95 -20.98 -3.94
CA VAL A 34 5.65 -20.48 -3.48
C VAL A 34 4.53 -20.95 -4.40
N ILE A 35 4.71 -20.83 -5.73
CA ILE A 35 3.75 -21.32 -6.73
C ILE A 35 3.57 -22.83 -6.60
N LYS A 36 4.65 -23.60 -6.43
CA LYS A 36 4.57 -25.05 -6.20
C LYS A 36 3.82 -25.38 -4.90
N THR A 37 4.10 -24.69 -3.80
CA THR A 37 3.38 -24.92 -2.53
C THR A 37 1.90 -24.58 -2.65
N LEU A 38 1.55 -23.45 -3.29
CA LEU A 38 0.16 -23.04 -3.49
C LEU A 38 -0.61 -24.00 -4.41
N LYS A 39 0.05 -24.51 -5.47
CA LYS A 39 -0.51 -25.57 -6.33
C LYS A 39 -0.70 -26.88 -5.58
N ASN A 40 0.25 -27.25 -4.73
CA ASN A 40 0.20 -28.50 -3.94
C ASN A 40 -0.83 -28.45 -2.81
N THR A 41 -1.24 -27.26 -2.34
CA THR A 41 -2.37 -27.09 -1.40
C THR A 41 -3.74 -27.23 -2.09
N GLY A 42 -3.79 -27.62 -3.37
CA GLY A 42 -4.87 -28.40 -4.01
C GLY A 42 -6.27 -27.78 -4.15
N SER A 43 -6.56 -26.66 -3.49
CA SER A 43 -7.88 -26.00 -3.47
C SER A 43 -7.78 -24.49 -3.76
N PHE A 44 -6.73 -23.81 -3.31
CA PHE A 44 -6.63 -22.34 -3.39
C PHE A 44 -6.44 -21.76 -4.81
N LEU A 45 -5.85 -22.53 -5.74
CA LEU A 45 -5.54 -22.05 -7.10
C LEU A 45 -6.47 -22.59 -8.20
N ASN A 46 -7.24 -23.66 -7.93
CA ASN A 46 -8.21 -24.13 -8.92
C ASN A 46 -9.35 -23.12 -9.10
N ASP A 47 -9.73 -22.42 -8.02
CA ASP A 47 -10.67 -21.28 -8.04
C ASP A 47 -10.10 -20.04 -8.77
N PHE A 48 -8.78 -19.98 -9.01
CA PHE A 48 -8.10 -18.92 -9.77
C PHE A 48 -8.15 -19.15 -11.29
N SER A 49 -8.41 -20.38 -11.72
CA SER A 49 -8.29 -20.80 -13.13
C SER A 49 -9.63 -20.88 -13.88
N GLY A 50 -10.75 -20.67 -13.18
CA GLY A 50 -12.07 -20.69 -13.77
C GLY A 50 -12.45 -19.35 -14.38
N ASN A 51 -12.04 -19.08 -15.63
CA ASN A 51 -12.62 -18.18 -16.65
C ASN A 51 -13.17 -16.77 -16.28
N GLU A 52 -13.03 -16.30 -15.04
CA GLU A 52 -13.36 -14.95 -14.57
C GLU A 52 -12.07 -14.18 -14.27
N PRO A 53 -12.07 -12.85 -14.42
CA PRO A 53 -10.85 -12.06 -14.37
C PRO A 53 -10.13 -12.31 -13.05
N ILE A 54 -8.80 -12.42 -13.14
CA ILE A 54 -7.81 -12.81 -12.13
C ILE A 54 -7.95 -11.95 -10.85
N ALA A 55 -9.01 -12.17 -10.09
CA ALA A 55 -9.24 -11.55 -8.81
C ALA A 55 -8.38 -12.33 -7.83
N LEU A 56 -7.20 -11.78 -7.53
CA LEU A 56 -6.36 -12.30 -6.46
C LEU A 56 -7.26 -12.45 -5.22
N PRO A 57 -7.30 -13.63 -4.55
CA PRO A 57 -8.04 -13.85 -3.33
C PRO A 57 -7.82 -12.66 -2.41
N HIS A 58 -8.90 -12.06 -1.90
CA HIS A 58 -8.83 -10.81 -1.14
C HIS A 58 -7.78 -10.85 -0.01
N THR A 59 -7.55 -12.04 0.56
CA THR A 59 -6.50 -12.31 1.54
C THR A 59 -5.08 -12.11 1.01
N LEU A 60 -4.77 -12.58 -0.21
CA LEU A 60 -3.47 -12.37 -0.83
C LEU A 60 -3.26 -10.89 -1.18
N TRP A 61 -4.31 -10.23 -1.68
CA TRP A 61 -4.23 -8.80 -2.02
C TRP A 61 -3.97 -7.96 -0.78
N PHE A 62 -4.67 -8.27 0.31
CA PHE A 62 -4.42 -7.67 1.60
C PHE A 62 -2.99 -7.92 2.10
N GLY A 63 -2.49 -9.15 1.98
CA GLY A 63 -1.10 -9.48 2.36
C GLY A 63 -0.06 -8.69 1.57
N ILE A 64 -0.30 -8.44 0.28
CA ILE A 64 0.55 -7.60 -0.57
C ILE A 64 0.52 -6.14 -0.09
N LEU A 65 -0.65 -5.61 0.24
CA LEU A 65 -0.78 -4.26 0.79
C LEU A 65 -0.12 -4.12 2.17
N ASP A 66 -0.25 -5.13 3.04
CA ASP A 66 0.41 -5.13 4.34
C ASP A 66 1.95 -5.17 4.21
N LEU A 67 2.45 -5.93 3.24
CA LEU A 67 3.87 -5.90 2.89
C LEU A 67 4.29 -4.51 2.39
N ALA A 68 3.48 -3.87 1.54
CA ALA A 68 3.75 -2.52 1.04
C ALA A 68 3.84 -1.50 2.18
N GLN A 69 2.93 -1.55 3.15
CA GLN A 69 2.99 -0.69 4.34
C GLN A 69 4.29 -0.94 5.15
N ASN A 70 4.69 -2.20 5.32
CA ASN A 70 5.96 -2.53 5.95
C ASN A 70 7.18 -2.04 5.17
N LEU A 71 7.12 -2.04 3.83
CA LEU A 71 8.17 -1.50 2.97
C LEU A 71 8.28 0.01 3.11
N ILE A 72 7.17 0.74 3.16
CA ILE A 72 7.17 2.19 3.40
C ILE A 72 7.83 2.50 4.75
N ARG A 73 7.46 1.77 5.81
CA ARG A 73 8.02 1.99 7.15
C ARG A 73 9.52 1.72 7.24
N ARG A 74 10.05 0.79 6.45
CA ARG A 74 11.47 0.39 6.49
C ARG A 74 12.35 1.10 5.46
N SER A 75 11.76 1.60 4.38
CA SER A 75 12.48 2.24 3.29
C SER A 75 12.50 3.75 3.49
N THR A 76 13.57 4.38 3.02
CA THR A 76 13.70 5.84 2.85
C THR A 76 13.79 6.23 1.37
N ARG A 77 13.66 5.24 0.46
CA ARG A 77 13.82 5.45 -0.97
C ARG A 77 12.52 5.92 -1.60
N THR A 78 12.57 7.06 -2.26
CA THR A 78 11.46 7.66 -3.00
C THR A 78 10.83 6.70 -4.01
N ALA A 79 11.63 5.88 -4.70
CA ALA A 79 11.12 4.88 -5.64
C ALA A 79 10.23 3.82 -4.97
N THR A 80 10.55 3.40 -3.73
CA THR A 80 9.70 2.48 -2.97
C THR A 80 8.36 3.13 -2.66
N TYR A 81 8.37 4.39 -2.23
CA TYR A 81 7.14 5.13 -1.93
C TYR A 81 6.26 5.30 -3.17
N GLY A 82 6.86 5.63 -4.33
CA GLY A 82 6.15 5.70 -5.60
C GLY A 82 5.52 4.37 -6.02
N LEU A 83 6.22 3.26 -5.83
CA LEU A 83 5.69 1.92 -6.11
C LEU A 83 4.49 1.59 -5.21
N CYS A 84 4.60 1.86 -3.91
CA CYS A 84 3.52 1.60 -2.97
C CYS A 84 2.31 2.52 -3.18
N TYR A 85 2.53 3.78 -3.59
CA TYR A 85 1.47 4.69 -4.03
C TYR A 85 0.70 4.10 -5.22
N TYR A 86 1.40 3.68 -6.28
CA TYR A 86 0.76 3.11 -7.47
C TYR A 86 -0.05 1.86 -7.11
N LEU A 87 0.54 0.96 -6.33
CA LEU A 87 -0.12 -0.25 -5.85
C LEU A 87 -1.41 0.06 -5.06
N ALA A 88 -1.39 1.07 -4.20
CA ALA A 88 -2.56 1.46 -3.41
C ALA A 88 -3.67 2.07 -4.27
N ILE A 89 -3.33 2.93 -5.25
CA ILE A 89 -4.30 3.49 -6.20
C ILE A 89 -4.91 2.39 -7.09
N GLU A 90 -4.09 1.50 -7.62
CA GLU A 90 -4.56 0.35 -8.42
C GLU A 90 -5.49 -0.54 -7.60
N SER A 91 -5.18 -0.73 -6.32
CA SER A 91 -6.05 -1.45 -5.38
C SER A 91 -7.37 -0.73 -5.17
N LEU A 92 -7.36 0.60 -5.02
CA LEU A 92 -8.57 1.38 -4.81
C LEU A 92 -9.51 1.33 -6.01
N ASN A 93 -8.95 1.36 -7.23
CA ASN A 93 -9.71 1.30 -8.48
C ASN A 93 -10.29 -0.09 -8.77
N ASN A 94 -9.58 -1.17 -8.40
CA ASN A 94 -9.95 -2.54 -8.79
C ASN A 94 -10.54 -3.39 -7.64
N ALA A 95 -10.46 -2.97 -6.39
CA ALA A 95 -10.84 -3.83 -5.27
C ALA A 95 -12.37 -3.84 -5.02
N PRO A 96 -12.99 -5.04 -4.91
CA PRO A 96 -14.42 -5.18 -4.63
C PRO A 96 -14.85 -4.91 -3.17
N THR A 97 -13.91 -4.85 -2.21
CA THR A 97 -14.25 -4.91 -0.78
C THR A 97 -13.75 -3.70 0.02
N SER A 98 -14.57 -3.25 0.97
CA SER A 98 -14.25 -2.13 1.87
C SER A 98 -12.99 -2.36 2.70
N PHE A 99 -12.64 -3.62 2.99
CA PHE A 99 -11.43 -3.97 3.74
C PHE A 99 -10.14 -3.68 2.96
N ILE A 100 -10.12 -4.01 1.67
CA ILE A 100 -8.97 -3.69 0.81
C ILE A 100 -8.90 -2.18 0.57
N GLN A 101 -10.05 -1.55 0.32
CA GLN A 101 -10.14 -0.08 0.18
C GLN A 101 -9.58 0.62 1.43
N PHE A 102 -9.97 0.18 2.63
CA PHE A 102 -9.45 0.71 3.89
C PHE A 102 -7.92 0.63 3.95
N LYS A 103 -7.36 -0.55 3.66
CA LYS A 103 -5.91 -0.77 3.72
C LYS A 103 -5.16 0.08 2.68
N ALA A 104 -5.71 0.24 1.49
CA ALA A 104 -5.16 1.12 0.47
C ALA A 104 -5.18 2.60 0.90
N ILE A 105 -6.29 3.07 1.48
CA ILE A 105 -6.41 4.43 2.05
C ILE A 105 -5.37 4.64 3.16
N GLU A 106 -5.20 3.67 4.06
CA GLU A 106 -4.21 3.72 5.14
C GLU A 106 -2.79 3.93 4.61
N ILE A 107 -2.41 3.19 3.56
CA ILE A 107 -1.10 3.33 2.89
C ILE A 107 -0.95 4.72 2.29
N LEU A 108 -1.97 5.22 1.60
CA LEU A 108 -1.96 6.54 0.96
C LEU A 108 -1.84 7.66 2.00
N LEU A 109 -2.60 7.58 3.10
CA LEU A 109 -2.47 8.53 4.22
C LEU A 109 -1.09 8.48 4.85
N HIS A 110 -0.50 7.29 4.97
CA HIS A 110 0.85 7.15 5.50
C HIS A 110 1.90 7.83 4.60
N LEU A 111 1.80 7.65 3.29
CA LEU A 111 2.66 8.31 2.30
C LEU A 111 2.48 9.83 2.31
N TYR A 112 1.24 10.31 2.38
CA TYR A 112 0.92 11.72 2.50
C TYR A 112 1.53 12.35 3.76
N ASN A 113 1.51 11.63 4.88
CA ASN A 113 2.11 12.10 6.13
C ASN A 113 3.65 12.14 6.08
N ILE A 114 4.28 11.26 5.31
CA ILE A 114 5.74 11.27 5.11
C ILE A 114 6.18 12.52 4.32
N ASP A 115 5.52 12.79 3.19
CA ASP A 115 5.80 13.98 2.36
C ASP A 115 4.53 14.44 1.65
N ASN A 116 3.83 15.39 2.27
CA ASN A 116 2.58 15.92 1.75
C ASN A 116 2.74 16.71 0.44
N LYS A 117 3.93 17.24 0.15
CA LYS A 117 4.19 17.98 -1.09
C LYS A 117 4.33 17.00 -2.23
N MET A 118 5.15 15.97 -2.04
CA MET A 118 5.38 14.94 -3.04
C MET A 118 4.10 14.15 -3.35
N PHE A 119 3.30 13.85 -2.33
CA PHE A 119 2.08 13.03 -2.45
C PHE A 119 0.78 13.85 -2.40
N SER A 120 0.84 15.15 -2.71
CA SER A 120 -0.34 16.02 -2.79
C SER A 120 -1.42 15.53 -3.76
N MET A 121 -1.04 14.75 -4.78
CA MET A 121 -1.95 14.16 -5.75
C MET A 121 -2.97 13.19 -5.11
N ILE A 122 -2.66 12.61 -3.95
CA ILE A 122 -3.52 11.64 -3.26
C ILE A 122 -4.92 12.20 -2.99
N GLU A 123 -5.04 13.48 -2.62
CA GLU A 123 -6.34 14.11 -2.40
C GLU A 123 -7.18 14.14 -3.68
N ILE A 124 -6.55 14.50 -4.80
CA ILE A 124 -7.18 14.52 -6.13
C ILE A 124 -7.60 13.11 -6.55
N ASP A 125 -6.79 12.10 -6.27
CA ASP A 125 -7.10 10.71 -6.62
C ASP A 125 -8.29 10.18 -5.81
N PHE A 126 -8.44 10.57 -4.54
CA PHE A 126 -9.62 10.23 -3.75
C PHE A 126 -10.90 10.83 -4.34
N ASP A 127 -10.86 12.11 -4.73
CA ASP A 127 -12.00 12.78 -5.36
C ASP A 127 -12.35 12.11 -6.69
N GLN A 128 -11.36 11.72 -7.49
CA GLN A 128 -11.57 10.96 -8.72
C GLN A 128 -12.19 9.59 -8.46
N CYS A 129 -11.78 8.88 -7.40
CA CYS A 129 -12.39 7.61 -7.01
C CYS A 129 -13.87 7.79 -6.63
N ILE A 130 -14.19 8.82 -5.86
CA ILE A 130 -15.58 9.16 -5.50
C ILE A 130 -16.39 9.46 -6.76
N GLN A 131 -15.84 10.26 -7.68
CA GLN A 131 -16.52 10.62 -8.92
C GLN A 131 -16.80 9.39 -9.79
N LYS A 132 -15.82 8.50 -9.99
CA LYS A 132 -16.00 7.26 -10.74
C LYS A 132 -17.08 6.36 -10.14
N LEU A 133 -17.19 6.29 -8.82
CA LEU A 133 -18.24 5.52 -8.13
C LEU A 133 -19.63 6.14 -8.35
N ASN A 134 -19.73 7.48 -8.40
CA ASN A 134 -20.97 8.19 -8.68
C ASN A 134 -21.44 8.03 -10.13
N GLU A 135 -20.54 8.07 -11.10
CA GLU A 135 -20.85 7.95 -12.53
C GLU A 135 -21.47 6.59 -12.89
N ASN A 136 -21.18 5.54 -12.12
CA ASN A 136 -21.71 4.19 -12.33
C ASN A 136 -23.14 3.97 -11.76
N ASN A 137 -23.86 5.02 -11.36
CA ASN A 137 -25.17 4.96 -10.68
C ASN A 137 -25.17 4.13 -9.37
N LEU A 138 -24.00 3.88 -8.78
CA LEU A 138 -23.84 3.17 -7.52
C LEU A 138 -23.71 4.17 -6.36
N THR A 139 -24.70 5.04 -6.20
CA THR A 139 -24.73 6.07 -5.13
C THR A 139 -24.51 5.49 -3.74
N ASP A 140 -25.05 4.30 -3.47
CA ASP A 140 -24.84 3.55 -2.21
C ASP A 140 -23.37 3.13 -2.00
N THR A 141 -22.62 2.83 -3.07
CA THR A 141 -21.19 2.47 -2.94
C THR A 141 -20.30 3.69 -2.73
N SER A 142 -20.68 4.82 -3.32
CA SER A 142 -19.96 6.09 -3.19
C SER A 142 -20.09 6.64 -1.77
N GLU A 143 -21.30 6.62 -1.21
CA GLU A 143 -21.53 7.02 0.19
C GLU A 143 -20.74 6.11 1.16
N LYS A 144 -20.77 4.79 0.94
CA LYS A 144 -19.96 3.83 1.73
C LYS A 144 -18.47 4.14 1.66
N PHE A 145 -17.96 4.49 0.47
CA PHE A 145 -16.56 4.85 0.29
C PHE A 145 -16.21 6.16 1.00
N GLN A 146 -17.05 7.19 0.90
CA GLN A 146 -16.84 8.47 1.60
C GLN A 146 -16.84 8.30 3.12
N ASN A 147 -17.76 7.49 3.64
CA ASN A 147 -17.81 7.15 5.06
C ASN A 147 -16.54 6.41 5.49
N LEU A 148 -16.09 5.45 4.68
CA LEU A 148 -14.84 4.72 4.93
C LEU A 148 -13.61 5.63 4.91
N LEU A 149 -13.53 6.55 3.94
CA LEU A 149 -12.43 7.50 3.82
C LEU A 149 -12.38 8.44 5.02
N THR A 150 -13.53 8.96 5.45
CA THR A 150 -13.64 9.80 6.65
C THR A 150 -13.18 9.02 7.88
N PHE A 151 -13.71 7.81 8.08
CA PHE A 151 -13.33 6.94 9.17
C PHE A 151 -11.83 6.63 9.20
N ALA A 152 -11.24 6.32 8.04
CA ALA A 152 -9.81 6.01 7.94
C ALA A 152 -8.94 7.22 8.27
N LYS A 153 -9.32 8.43 7.82
CA LYS A 153 -8.63 9.68 8.15
C LYS A 153 -8.68 9.97 9.65
N GLU A 154 -9.85 9.86 10.26
CA GLU A 154 -10.03 10.07 11.70
C GLU A 154 -9.20 9.10 12.52
N LYS A 155 -9.30 7.81 12.20
CA LYS A 155 -8.53 6.75 12.87
C LYS A 155 -7.03 6.97 12.73
N TYR A 156 -6.56 7.32 11.53
CA TYR A 156 -5.15 7.58 11.30
C TYR A 156 -4.63 8.77 12.12
N LEU A 157 -5.42 9.85 12.24
CA LEU A 157 -5.08 11.00 13.09
C LEU A 157 -5.07 10.64 14.58
N GLU A 158 -5.96 9.78 15.03
CA GLU A 158 -5.99 9.27 16.40
C GLU A 158 -4.74 8.43 16.71
N ASP A 159 -4.38 7.51 15.82
CA ASP A 159 -3.18 6.67 15.96
C ASP A 159 -1.89 7.52 16.01
N LEU A 160 -1.82 8.59 15.21
CA LEU A 160 -0.70 9.54 15.25
C LEU A 160 -0.60 10.30 16.58
N LYS A 161 -1.73 10.68 17.18
CA LYS A 161 -1.74 11.36 18.49
C LYS A 161 -1.25 10.44 19.59
N ILE A 162 -1.72 9.19 19.61
CA ILE A 162 -1.29 8.18 20.60
C ILE A 162 0.22 7.99 20.54
N LEU A 163 0.78 7.85 19.33
CA LEU A 163 2.23 7.74 19.14
C LEU A 163 2.99 8.96 19.68
N SER A 164 2.45 10.16 19.49
CA SER A 164 3.10 11.39 19.99
C SER A 164 3.05 11.49 21.53
N ASP A 165 1.96 11.06 22.14
CA ASP A 165 1.79 11.06 23.60
C ASP A 165 2.69 10.02 24.26
N GLU A 166 2.82 8.82 23.69
CA GLU A 166 3.75 7.79 24.15
C GLU A 166 5.21 8.26 24.11
N VAL A 167 5.63 8.93 23.03
CA VAL A 167 6.98 9.50 22.91
C VAL A 167 7.23 10.56 23.99
N MET A 168 6.25 11.45 24.26
CA MET A 168 6.37 12.46 25.32
C MET A 168 6.50 11.85 26.72
N ILE A 169 5.78 10.76 27.00
CA ILE A 169 5.88 10.05 28.29
C ILE A 169 7.29 9.47 28.47
N LEU A 170 7.81 8.80 27.43
CA LEU A 170 9.16 8.21 27.46
C LEU A 170 10.26 9.26 27.65
N GLU A 171 10.14 10.44 27.05
CA GLU A 171 11.10 11.53 27.23
C GLU A 171 11.08 12.11 28.66
N LYS A 172 9.92 12.19 29.29
CA LYS A 172 9.80 12.63 30.70
C LYS A 172 10.46 11.63 31.65
N GLU A 173 10.18 10.34 31.49
CA GLU A 173 10.79 9.30 32.32
C GLU A 173 12.31 9.24 32.18
N LYS A 174 12.84 9.51 30.98
CA LYS A 174 14.29 9.56 30.75
C LYS A 174 14.94 10.76 31.46
N LYS A 175 14.30 11.93 31.43
CA LYS A 175 14.79 13.12 32.14
C LYS A 175 14.76 12.97 33.66
N GLU A 176 13.74 12.32 34.22
CA GLU A 176 13.67 12.05 35.66
C GLU A 176 14.75 11.06 36.12
N LYS A 177 15.13 10.08 35.28
CA LYS A 177 16.24 9.15 35.56
C LYS A 177 17.63 9.76 35.42
N GLU A 178 17.81 10.79 34.58
CA GLU A 178 19.08 11.50 34.45
C GLU A 178 19.30 12.56 35.55
N MET A 179 18.25 12.92 36.29
CA MET A 179 18.30 13.87 37.42
C MET A 179 18.37 13.21 38.81
N ALA A 180 18.41 11.87 38.88
CA ALA A 180 18.55 11.09 40.10
C ALA A 180 19.93 10.41 40.19
#